data_AF-C9RFU2-F1
#
_entry.id   AF-C9RFU2-F1
#
_cell.length_a   1.000
_cell.length_b   1.000
_cell.length_c   1.000
_cell.angle_alpha   90.00
_cell.angle_beta   90.00
_cell.angle_gamma   90.00
#
_symmetry.space_group_name_H-M   'P 1'
#
loop_
_entity.id
_entity.type
_entity.pdbx_description
1 polymer ?
#
loop_
_entity_poly.entity_id
_entity_poly.type
_entity_poly.pdbx_seq_one_letter_code
_entity_poly.pdbx_strand_id
1 'polypeptide(L)' 'MMRCSSNKIYFVVEFDGKVDSYGVCGSEEEFRETKEMLEGFGCCVRRVGLRAWKRAKKAIKRKENEDLHKRRLEVCASMN' A
#
# COMPACT_ATOMS: atom_id res chain seq x y z
N MET A 1 20.33 14.31 24.11
CA MET A 1 19.52 13.25 23.45
C MET A 1 19.21 13.69 22.03
N MET A 2 19.95 13.20 21.03
CA MET A 2 19.59 13.42 19.63
C MET A 2 18.27 12.69 19.36
N ARG A 3 17.20 13.44 19.08
CA ARG A 3 16.01 12.88 18.47
C ARG A 3 16.40 12.50 17.05
N CYS A 4 16.76 11.24 16.83
CA CYS A 4 16.88 10.68 15.49
C CYS A 4 15.51 10.82 14.83
N SER A 5 15.33 11.91 14.08
CA SER A 5 14.18 12.07 13.20
C SER A 5 14.39 11.07 12.08
N SER A 6 13.90 9.85 12.25
CA SER A 6 13.85 8.87 11.17
C SER A 6 13.03 9.50 10.06
N ASN A 7 13.70 9.99 9.01
CA ASN A 7 13.07 10.70 7.91
C ASN A 7 12.36 9.68 7.02
N LYS A 8 11.24 9.14 7.53
CA LYS A 8 10.48 8.09 6.86
C LYS A 8 9.85 8.63 5.59
N ILE A 9 10.00 7.88 4.52
CA ILE A 9 9.39 8.18 3.24
C ILE A 9 8.15 7.32 3.11
N TYR A 10 6.98 7.95 3.09
CA TYR A 10 5.72 7.25 2.86
C TYR A 10 5.38 7.30 1.37
N PHE A 11 4.93 6.18 0.82
CA PHE A 11 4.51 6.11 -0.56
C PHE A 11 3.28 5.21 -0.73
N VAL A 12 2.60 5.41 -1.85
CA VAL A 12 1.52 4.55 -2.33
C VAL A 12 1.90 3.99 -3.68
N VAL A 13 1.38 2.82 -3.99
CA VAL A 13 1.56 2.12 -5.25
C VAL A 13 0.20 2.09 -5.94
N GLU A 14 0.16 2.58 -7.16
CA GLU A 14 -1.03 2.63 -7.99
C GLU A 14 -0.87 1.62 -9.14
N PHE A 15 -1.89 0.81 -9.38
CA PHE A 15 -1.96 -0.12 -10.50
C PHE A 15 -3.30 0.12 -11.20
N ASP A 16 -3.27 0.28 -12.53
CA ASP A 16 -4.45 0.60 -13.34
C ASP A 16 -5.26 1.81 -12.81
N GLY A 17 -4.55 2.87 -12.43
CA GLY A 17 -5.14 4.12 -11.91
C GLY A 17 -5.77 4.01 -10.51
N LYS A 18 -5.62 2.87 -9.83
CA LYS A 18 -6.16 2.65 -8.48
C LYS A 18 -5.04 2.41 -7.49
N VAL A 19 -5.20 2.96 -6.28
CA VAL A 19 -4.28 2.67 -5.17
C VAL A 19 -4.45 1.22 -4.77
N ASP A 20 -3.40 0.44 -4.99
CA ASP A 20 -3.38 -1.01 -4.78
C ASP A 20 -2.57 -1.38 -3.53
N SER A 21 -1.41 -0.74 -3.34
CA SER A 21 -0.53 -1.02 -2.20
C SER A 21 0.07 0.26 -1.57
N TYR A 22 0.75 0.10 -0.44
CA TYR A 22 1.40 1.19 0.30
C TYR A 22 2.69 0.70 0.96
N GLY A 23 3.65 1.60 1.15
CA GLY A 23 4.92 1.26 1.79
C GLY A 23 5.57 2.42 2.53
N VAL A 24 6.66 2.12 3.21
CA VAL A 24 7.48 3.07 3.96
C VAL A 24 8.94 2.71 3.77
N CYS A 25 9.78 3.67 3.36
CA CYS A 25 11.23 3.52 3.28
C CYS A 25 11.92 4.35 4.36
N GLY A 26 13.13 3.93 4.74
CA GLY A 26 14.00 4.62 5.70
C GLY A 26 14.92 5.66 5.05
N SER A 27 15.15 5.58 3.74
CA SER A 27 16.05 6.47 3.00
C SER A 27 15.54 6.77 1.58
N GLU A 28 16.06 7.83 0.96
CA GLU A 28 15.78 8.16 -0.45
C GLU A 28 16.28 7.07 -1.41
N GLU A 29 17.39 6.41 -1.06
CA GLU A 29 17.98 5.36 -1.88
C GLU A 29 17.07 4.13 -1.95
N GLU A 30 16.61 3.65 -0.78
CA GLU A 30 15.65 2.56 -0.69
C GLU A 30 14.33 2.88 -1.43
N PHE A 31 13.87 4.13 -1.32
CA PHE A 31 12.67 4.57 -2.04
C PHE A 31 12.86 4.56 -3.55
N ARG A 32 14.01 5.02 -4.04
CA ARG A 32 14.32 5.04 -5.48
C ARG A 32 14.42 3.63 -6.05
N GLU A 33 15.14 2.72 -5.38
CA GLU A 33 15.23 1.32 -5.79
C GLU A 33 13.85 0.65 -5.81
N THR A 34 13.05 0.86 -4.77
CA THR A 34 11.68 0.35 -4.68
C THR A 34 10.79 0.91 -5.79
N LYS A 35 10.93 2.21 -6.07
CA LYS A 35 10.19 2.89 -7.14
C LYS A 35 10.56 2.31 -8.51
N GLU A 36 11.85 2.23 -8.83
CA GLU A 36 12.32 1.70 -10.12
C GLU A 36 11.87 0.25 -10.33
N MET A 37 11.98 -0.59 -9.29
CA MET A 37 11.52 -1.96 -9.33
C MET A 37 10.02 -2.05 -9.64
N LEU A 38 9.19 -1.34 -8.89
CA LEU A 38 7.73 -1.39 -9.03
C LEU A 38 7.23 -0.75 -10.33
N GLU A 39 7.85 0.35 -10.77
CA GLU A 39 7.57 0.96 -12.07
C GLU A 39 7.97 0.04 -13.22
N GLY A 40 9.02 -0.78 -13.06
CA GLY A 40 9.38 -1.86 -13.99
C GLY A 40 8.30 -2.94 -14.14
N PHE A 41 7.42 -3.10 -13.14
CA PHE A 41 6.24 -3.99 -13.21
C PHE A 41 4.97 -3.30 -13.73
N GLY A 42 5.06 -2.04 -14.19
CA GLY A 42 3.92 -1.27 -14.68
C GLY A 42 3.06 -0.61 -13.59
N CYS A 43 3.55 -0.58 -12.34
CA CYS A 43 2.93 0.20 -11.28
C CYS A 43 3.37 1.67 -11.35
N CYS A 44 2.62 2.57 -10.72
CA CYS A 44 3.06 3.93 -10.46
C CYS A 44 3.32 4.11 -8.97
N VAL A 45 4.53 4.56 -8.60
CA VAL A 45 4.89 4.78 -7.20
C VAL A 45 4.94 6.26 -6.89
N ARG A 46 4.09 6.69 -5.94
CA ARG A 46 3.97 8.09 -5.57
C ARG A 46 4.29 8.32 -4.11
N ARG A 47 5.22 9.24 -3.86
CA ARG A 47 5.53 9.73 -2.52
C ARG A 47 4.35 10.52 -1.95
N VAL A 48 4.00 10.28 -0.69
CA VAL A 48 2.88 10.92 -0.01
C VAL A 48 3.22 11.33 1.41
N GLY A 49 2.42 12.22 2.00
CA GLY A 49 2.50 12.52 3.43
C GLY A 49 1.87 11.43 4.29
N LEU A 50 2.26 11.37 5.57
CA LEU A 50 1.76 10.40 6.56
C LEU A 50 0.23 10.29 6.62
N ARG A 51 -0.49 11.42 6.53
CA ARG A 51 -1.97 11.42 6.56
C ARG A 51 -2.56 10.69 5.35
N ALA A 52 -2.04 10.96 4.16
CA ALA A 52 -2.50 10.30 2.93
C ALA A 52 -2.16 8.81 2.96
N TRP A 53 -0.95 8.45 3.41
CA TRP A 53 -0.54 7.06 3.62
C TRP A 53 -1.46 6.31 4.58
N LYS A 54 -1.80 6.91 5.74
CA LYS A 54 -2.74 6.30 6.70
C LYS A 54 -4.12 6.05 6.07
N ARG A 55 -4.60 6.97 5.22
CA ARG A 55 -5.87 6.81 4.50
C ARG A 55 -5.81 5.66 3.50
N ALA A 56 -4.76 5.61 2.66
CA ALA A 56 -4.54 4.52 1.72
C ALA A 56 -4.47 3.16 2.42
N LYS A 57 -3.66 3.06 3.49
CA LYS A 57 -3.55 1.87 4.34
C LYS A 57 -4.90 1.39 4.89
N LYS A 58 -5.73 2.31 5.39
CA LYS A 58 -7.06 1.97 5.92
C LYS A 58 -8.00 1.50 4.81
N ALA A 59 -7.96 2.13 3.65
CA ALA A 59 -8.80 1.78 2.51
C ALA A 59 -8.48 0.37 1.98
N ILE A 60 -7.18 0.06 1.79
CA ILE A 60 -6.74 -1.25 1.32
C ILE A 60 -7.13 -2.35 2.31
N LYS A 61 -6.85 -2.17 3.61
CA LYS A 61 -7.26 -3.13 4.64
C LYS A 61 -8.76 -3.39 4.70
N ARG A 62 -9.57 -2.36 4.45
CA ARG A 62 -11.03 -2.49 4.41
C ARG A 62 -11.46 -3.33 3.21
N LYS A 63 -10.89 -3.07 2.03
CA LYS A 63 -11.15 -3.84 0.80
C LYS A 63 -10.79 -5.31 0.98
N GLU A 64 -9.60 -5.60 1.52
CA GLU A 64 -9.15 -6.97 1.82
C GLU A 64 -10.13 -7.72 2.73
N ASN A 65 -10.67 -7.04 3.75
CA ASN A 65 -11.63 -7.64 4.68
C ASN A 65 -13.02 -7.86 4.03
N GLU A 66 -13.48 -6.91 3.19
CA GLU A 66 -14.72 -7.06 2.44
C GLU A 66 -14.63 -8.22 1.43
N ASP A 67 -13.49 -8.35 0.73
CA ASP A 67 -13.24 -9.45 -0.21
C ASP A 67 -13.17 -10.82 0.52
N LEU A 68 -12.53 -10.86 1.68
CA LEU A 68 -12.50 -12.07 2.53
C LEU A 68 -13.90 -12.47 3.00
N HIS A 69 -14.72 -11.50 3.42
CA HIS A 69 -16.09 -11.75 3.86
C HIS A 69 -16.96 -12.30 2.72
N LYS A 70 -16.87 -11.72 1.51
CA LYS A 70 -17.58 -12.22 0.32
C LYS A 70 -17.20 -13.66 -0.02
N ARG A 71 -15.91 -13.97 -0.09
CA ARG A 71 -15.43 -15.34 -0.36
C ARG A 71 -15.96 -16.34 0.65
N ARG A 72 -16.05 -15.98 1.93
CA ARG A 72 -16.62 -16.85 2.97
C ARG A 72 -18.11 -17.13 2.73
N LEU A 73 -18.89 -16.14 2.32
CA LEU A 73 -20.31 -16.33 2.00
C LEU A 73 -20.52 -17.23 0.78
N GLU A 74 -19.70 -17.08 -0.26
CA GLU A 74 -19.77 -17.91 -1.48
C GLU A 74 -19.45 -19.39 -1.19
N VAL A 75 -18.45 -19.65 -0.35
CA VAL A 75 -18.13 -21.00 0.12
C VAL A 75 -19.30 -21.60 0.91
N CYS A 76 -19.90 -20.83 1.82
CA CYS A 76 -21.06 -21.31 2.59
C CYS A 76 -22.30 -21.54 1.72
N ALA A 77 -22.50 -20.75 0.66
CA ALA A 77 -23.62 -20.92 -0.27
C ALA A 77 -23.46 -22.15 -1.18
N SER A 78 -22.23 -22.58 -1.46
CA SER A 78 -21.93 -23.75 -2.31
C SER A 78 -22.00 -25.09 -1.58
N MET A 79 -22.27 -25.09 -0.27
CA MET A 79 -22.36 -26.29 0.58
C MET A 79 -23.79 -26.65 1.00
N ASN A 80 -24.80 -25.93 0.49
CA ASN A 80 -26.24 -26.26 0.59
C ASN A 80 -26.75 -26.71 -0.78
#